data_AF-A0A4U6CUK5-F1
#
_entry.id   AF-A0A4U6CUK5-F1
#
_cell.length_a   1.000
_cell.length_b   1.000
_cell.length_c   1.000
_cell.angle_alpha   90.00
_cell.angle_beta   90.00
_cell.angle_gamma   90.00
#
_symmetry.space_group_name_H-M   'P 1'
#
loop_
_entity.id
_entity.type
_entity.pdbx_description
1 polymer ?
#
loop_
_entity_poly.entity_id
_entity_poly.type
_entity_poly.pdbx_seq_one_letter_code
_entity_poly.pdbx_strand_id
1 'polypeptide(L)'
;KHVSPGERNPIEGKFGQAKTAYGLNRIKARLQATSQSWIASIILVLNLVKLAGEALLCHVVLVTYSARQMKFEPWLRNRQPQLKLAA
;
A
#
# COMPACT_ATOMS: atom_id res chain seq x y z
N LYS A 1 6.52 -25.94 17.05
CA LYS A 1 5.88 -24.62 17.31
C LYS A 1 4.54 -24.61 16.58
N HIS A 2 3.43 -24.47 17.31
CA HIS A 2 2.09 -24.34 16.72
C HIS A 2 1.88 -22.86 16.40
N VAL A 3 1.66 -22.53 15.12
CA VAL A 3 1.41 -21.15 14.68
C VAL A 3 -0.03 -20.81 15.04
N SER A 4 -0.25 -19.70 15.74
CA SER A 4 -1.58 -19.32 16.20
C SER A 4 -2.50 -19.07 15.00
N PRO A 5 -3.79 -19.44 15.06
CA PRO A 5 -4.73 -19.26 13.95
C PRO A 5 -4.78 -17.81 13.40
N GLY A 6 -4.60 -16.82 14.28
CA GLY A 6 -4.57 -15.40 13.90
C GLY A 6 -3.41 -14.99 13.00
N GLU A 7 -2.26 -15.65 13.06
CA GLU A 7 -1.10 -15.34 12.21
C GLU A 7 -1.25 -15.97 10.80
N ARG A 8 -2.02 -17.05 10.69
CA ARG A 8 -2.27 -17.75 9.42
C ARG A 8 -3.35 -17.09 8.58
N ASN A 9 -4.36 -16.51 9.23
CA ASN A 9 -5.55 -15.98 8.57
C ASN A 9 -5.25 -14.96 7.45
N PRO A 10 -4.32 -13.99 7.63
CA PRO A 10 -3.95 -13.06 6.56
C PRO A 10 -3.27 -13.75 5.37
N ILE A 11 -2.45 -14.78 5.64
CA ILE A 11 -1.73 -15.54 4.62
C ILE A 11 -2.71 -16.39 3.82
N GLU A 12 -3.59 -17.14 4.51
CA GLU A 12 -4.61 -17.97 3.87
C GLU A 12 -5.59 -17.14 3.06
N GLY A 13 -5.96 -15.94 3.54
CA GLY A 13 -6.77 -14.99 2.78
C GLY A 13 -6.12 -14.55 1.47
N LYS A 14 -4.81 -14.27 1.46
CA LYS A 14 -4.06 -13.91 0.25
C LYS A 14 -3.94 -15.09 -0.72
N PHE A 15 -3.68 -16.29 -0.22
CA PHE A 15 -3.69 -17.50 -1.05
C PHE A 15 -5.09 -17.81 -1.61
N GLY A 16 -6.14 -17.58 -0.83
CA GLY A 16 -7.53 -17.68 -1.28
C GLY A 16 -7.83 -16.70 -2.41
N GLN A 17 -7.44 -15.43 -2.24
CA GLN A 17 -7.55 -14.40 -3.28
C GLN A 17 -6.78 -14.78 -4.55
N ALA A 18 -5.55 -15.28 -4.43
CA ALA A 18 -4.74 -15.73 -5.55
C ALA A 18 -5.43 -16.85 -6.35
N LYS A 19 -6.08 -17.80 -5.65
CA LYS A 19 -6.85 -18.89 -6.27
C LYS A 19 -8.12 -18.37 -6.95
N THR A 20 -8.92 -17.57 -6.26
CA THR A 20 -10.23 -17.13 -6.75
C THR A 20 -10.13 -16.04 -7.83
N ALA A 21 -9.35 -14.99 -7.59
CA ALA A 21 -9.29 -13.82 -8.47
C ALA A 21 -8.24 -13.95 -9.58
N TYR A 22 -7.12 -14.62 -9.30
CA TYR A 22 -5.99 -14.72 -10.23
C TYR A 22 -5.80 -16.13 -10.83
N GLY A 23 -6.68 -17.07 -10.49
CA GLY A 23 -6.67 -18.40 -11.09
C GLY A 23 -5.44 -19.25 -10.74
N LEU A 24 -4.83 -19.04 -9.58
CA LEU A 24 -3.65 -19.80 -9.15
C LEU A 24 -3.89 -21.33 -9.16
N ASN A 25 -5.13 -21.78 -8.92
CA ASN A 25 -5.52 -23.19 -8.97
C ASN A 25 -5.82 -23.72 -10.39
N ARG A 26 -5.79 -22.86 -11.42
CA ARG A 26 -6.10 -23.20 -12.81
C ARG A 26 -4.85 -23.32 -13.69
N ILE A 27 -3.66 -23.23 -13.11
CA ILE A 27 -2.40 -23.42 -13.83
C ILE A 27 -2.24 -24.90 -14.17
N LYS A 28 -2.39 -25.24 -15.45
CA LYS A 28 -2.25 -26.62 -15.98
C LYS A 28 -1.08 -26.75 -16.96
N ALA A 29 0.00 -26.00 -16.72
CA ALA A 29 1.17 -26.06 -17.58
C ALA A 29 1.86 -27.44 -17.49
N ARG A 30 2.26 -27.98 -18.64
CA ARG A 30 2.86 -29.32 -18.74
C ARG A 30 4.29 -29.40 -18.22
N LEU A 31 5.05 -28.31 -18.35
CA LEU A 31 6.45 -28.24 -17.93
C LEU A 31 6.56 -27.49 -16.60
N GLN A 32 7.44 -27.94 -15.72
CA GLN A 32 7.66 -27.28 -14.43
C GLN A 32 8.11 -25.82 -14.60
N ALA A 33 9.01 -25.55 -15.56
CA ALA A 33 9.48 -24.19 -15.79
C ALA A 33 8.34 -23.21 -16.12
N THR A 34 7.39 -23.63 -16.97
CA THR A 34 6.25 -22.77 -17.33
C THR A 34 5.28 -22.61 -16.15
N SER A 35 4.96 -23.67 -15.41
CA SER A 35 4.10 -23.53 -14.23
C SER A 35 4.71 -22.60 -13.17
N GLN A 36 6.03 -22.68 -12.95
CA GLN A 36 6.74 -21.77 -12.04
C GLN A 36 6.69 -20.31 -12.51
N SER A 37 6.89 -20.05 -13.80
CA SER A 37 6.76 -18.69 -14.34
C SER A 37 5.34 -18.14 -14.15
N TRP A 38 4.29 -18.92 -14.39
CA TRP A 38 2.90 -18.49 -14.16
C TRP A 38 2.64 -18.17 -12.68
N ILE A 39 3.11 -19.02 -11.76
CA ILE A 39 2.98 -18.79 -10.31
C ILE A 39 3.72 -17.51 -9.92
N ALA A 40 4.95 -17.32 -10.39
CA ALA A 40 5.76 -16.15 -10.11
C ALA A 40 5.11 -14.86 -10.62
N SER A 41 4.53 -14.88 -11.83
CA SER A 41 3.79 -13.75 -12.39
C SER A 41 2.58 -13.37 -11.55
N ILE A 42 1.80 -14.35 -11.05
CA ILE A 42 0.66 -14.07 -10.18
C ILE A 42 1.12 -13.42 -8.86
N ILE A 43 2.18 -13.95 -8.24
CA ILE A 43 2.74 -13.39 -7.00
C ILE A 43 3.25 -11.96 -7.24
N LEU A 44 3.92 -11.72 -8.37
CA LEU A 44 4.39 -10.40 -8.77
C LEU A 44 3.23 -9.41 -8.87
N VAL A 45 2.16 -9.75 -9.58
CA VAL A 45 0.97 -8.89 -9.71
C VAL A 45 0.34 -8.58 -8.35
N LEU A 46 0.20 -9.57 -7.47
CA LEU A 46 -0.33 -9.36 -6.12
C LEU A 46 0.50 -8.36 -5.31
N ASN A 47 1.83 -8.42 -5.44
CA ASN A 47 2.73 -7.48 -4.79
C ASN A 47 2.68 -6.09 -5.43
N LEU A 48 2.55 -5.99 -6.76
CA LEU A 48 2.42 -4.71 -7.45
C LEU A 48 1.11 -3.99 -7.11
N VAL A 49 -0.02 -4.71 -7.01
CA VAL A 49 -1.29 -4.12 -6.59
C VAL A 49 -1.21 -3.59 -5.16
N LYS A 50 -0.56 -4.33 -4.26
CA LYS A 50 -0.30 -3.86 -2.89
C LYS A 50 0.55 -2.58 -2.91
N LEU A 51 1.65 -2.59 -3.67
CA LEU A 51 2.55 -1.45 -3.80
C LEU A 51 1.83 -0.22 -4.38
N ALA A 52 1.00 -0.40 -5.41
CA ALA A 52 0.25 0.69 -6.03
C ALA A 52 -0.75 1.33 -5.05
N GLY A 53 -1.41 0.52 -4.22
CA GLY A 53 -2.28 1.03 -3.15
C GLY A 53 -1.53 1.85 -2.11
N GLU A 54 -0.36 1.39 -1.67
CA GLU A 54 0.47 2.11 -0.70
C GLU A 54 1.08 3.39 -1.30
N ALA A 55 1.51 3.35 -2.56
CA ALA A 55 2.07 4.51 -3.26
C ALA A 55 1.05 5.66 -3.39
N LEU A 56 -0.22 5.34 -3.68
CA LEU A 56 -1.29 6.34 -3.74
C LEU A 56 -1.53 7.00 -2.37
N LEU A 57 -1.52 6.22 -1.29
CA LEU A 57 -1.66 6.74 0.07
C LEU A 57 -0.50 7.69 0.42
N CYS A 58 0.74 7.30 0.11
CA CYS A 58 1.91 8.16 0.30
C CYS A 58 1.78 9.48 -0.46
N HIS A 59 1.34 9.45 -1.72
CA HIS A 59 1.14 10.67 -2.52
C HIS A 59 0.06 11.58 -1.90
N VAL A 60 -1.08 11.04 -1.49
CA VAL A 60 -2.16 11.82 -0.85
C VAL A 60 -1.70 12.44 0.47
N VAL A 61 -0.99 11.70 1.31
CA VAL A 61 -0.45 12.21 2.58
C VAL A 61 0.55 13.34 2.33
N LEU A 62 1.46 13.18 1.36
CA LEU A 62 2.45 14.20 1.03
C LEU A 62 1.80 15.48 0.49
N VAL A 63 0.83 15.36 -0.42
CA VAL A 63 0.11 16.52 -0.99
C VAL A 63 -0.72 17.23 0.08
N THR A 64 -1.39 16.50 0.98
CA THR A 64 -2.18 17.12 2.05
C THR A 64 -1.29 17.77 3.12
N TYR A 65 -0.13 17.17 3.41
CA TYR A 65 0.89 17.76 4.29
C TYR A 65 1.44 19.07 3.71
N SER A 66 1.84 19.10 2.43
CA SER A 66 2.32 20.32 1.78
C SER A 66 1.23 21.40 1.69
N ALA A 67 -0.02 21.01 1.40
CA ALA A 67 -1.16 21.94 1.39
C ALA A 67 -1.44 22.54 2.79
N ARG A 68 -1.25 21.77 3.88
CA ARG A 68 -1.32 22.30 5.25
C ARG A 68 -0.20 23.28 5.55
N GLN A 69 1.03 22.96 5.16
CA GLN A 69 2.18 23.85 5.32
C GLN A 69 1.95 25.20 4.61
N MET A 70 1.45 25.16 3.37
CA MET A 70 1.13 26.37 2.60
C MET A 70 0.05 27.25 3.23
N LYS A 71 -0.91 26.70 3.99
CA LYS A 71 -1.93 27.50 4.70
C LYS A 71 -1.44 28.00 6.06
N PHE A 72 -0.53 27.26 6.70
CA PHE A 72 -0.02 27.57 8.03
C PHE A 72 0.99 28.73 8.02
N GLU A 73 1.93 28.74 7.06
CA GLU A 73 2.95 29.79 6.93
C GLU A 73 2.38 31.21 6.77
N PRO A 74 1.42 31.47 5.86
CA PRO A 74 0.80 32.80 5.71
C PRO A 74 0.03 33.24 6.96
N TRP A 75 -0.62 32.31 7.68
CA TRP A 75 -1.35 32.62 8.90
C TRP A 75 -0.42 32.98 10.07
N LEU A 76 0.72 32.31 10.21
CA LEU A 76 1.75 32.70 11.19
C LEU A 76 2.35 34.07 10.87
N ARG A 77 2.64 34.33 9.59
CA ARG A 77 3.18 35.62 9.12
C ARG A 77 2.23 36.79 9.42
N ASN A 78 0.92 36.58 9.29
CA ASN A 78 -0.08 37.62 9.53
C ASN A 78 -0.35 37.90 11.02
N ARG A 79 0.11 37.04 11.94
CA ARG A 79 -0.03 37.25 13.41
C ARG A 79 1.22 37.84 14.10
N GLN A 80 2.38 37.83 13.44
CA GLN A 80 3.60 38.47 13.93
C GLN A 80 3.52 40.01 14.15
N PRO A 81 2.80 40.81 13.33
CA PRO A 81 2.72 42.26 13.55
C PRO A 81 2.00 42.62 14.86
N GLN A 82 1.02 41.80 15.26
CA GLN A 82 0.19 42.06 16.44
C GLN A 82 0.91 41.76 17.76
N LEU A 83 1.86 40.81 17.80
CA LEU A 83 2.65 40.53 19.00
C LEU A 83 3.76 41.58 19.24
N LYS A 84 4.23 42.27 18.20
CA LYS A 84 5.28 43.29 18.33
C LYS A 84 4.78 44.66 18.80
N LEU A 85 3.47 44.89 18.79
CA LEU A 85 2.84 46.12 19.30
C LEU A 85 2.40 46.00 20.77
N ALA A 86 2.46 44.80 21.35
CA ALA A 86 2.00 44.50 22.70
C ALA A 86 3.14 44.27 23.71
N ALA A 87 4.38 44.60 23.34
CA ALA A 87 5.59 44.56 24.17
C ALA A 87 6.27 45.93 24.16
#